data_AF-A0A0M8X2W3-F1
#
_entry.id   AF-A0A0M8X2W3-F1
#
_cell.length_a   1.000
_cell.length_b   1.000
_cell.length_c   1.000
_cell.angle_alpha   90.00
_cell.angle_beta   90.00
_cell.angle_gamma   90.00
#
_symmetry.space_group_name_H-M   'P 1'
#
loop_
_entity.id
_entity.type
_entity.pdbx_description
1 polymer ?
#
loop_
_entity_poly.entity_id
_entity_poly.type
_entity_poly.pdbx_seq_one_letter_code
_entity_poly.pdbx_strand_id
1 'polypeptide(L)'
;GMPRRYADYLAADGFTALNTVSTISSFLLGLSMLPFLYNVWKTARYGKPVGVDDPWGYGRSLEWATSCPPPRHNFLTLPRIRSESPAFDLHHPDIAMREQEGHTVAITSDRGGR
;
A
#
# COMPACT_ATOMS: atom_id res chain seq x y z
N GLY A 1 25.16 27.92 5.19
CA GLY A 1 23.98 27.02 5.26
C GLY A 1 23.36 27.09 6.64
N MET A 2 22.10 26.72 6.82
CA MET A 2 21.38 26.76 8.10
C MET A 2 21.40 25.39 8.79
N PRO A 3 22.15 25.19 9.89
CA PRO A 3 22.12 23.92 10.62
C PRO A 3 20.75 23.71 11.28
N ARG A 4 20.40 22.44 11.56
CA ARG A 4 19.11 22.10 12.19
C ARG A 4 18.99 22.64 13.62
N ARG A 5 17.74 22.84 14.08
CA ARG A 5 17.36 23.23 15.46
C ARG A 5 17.70 24.67 15.88
N TYR A 6 17.84 25.59 14.93
CA TYR A 6 17.91 27.03 15.20
C TYR A 6 16.50 27.64 15.22
N ALA A 7 16.21 28.46 16.23
CA ALA A 7 14.91 29.12 16.38
C ALA A 7 14.82 30.43 15.57
N ASP A 8 15.95 31.10 15.38
CA ASP A 8 16.09 32.37 14.68
C ASP A 8 17.31 32.38 13.74
N TYR A 9 17.32 33.33 12.81
CA TYR A 9 18.41 33.59 11.86
C TYR A 9 18.45 35.10 11.53
N LEU A 10 19.60 35.64 11.12
CA LEU A 10 19.70 37.05 10.76
C LEU A 10 19.13 37.28 9.36
N ALA A 11 18.48 38.43 9.15
CA ALA A 11 17.95 38.81 7.84
C ALA A 11 19.04 38.92 6.75
N ALA A 12 20.29 39.19 7.16
CA ALA A 12 21.45 39.24 6.28
C ALA A 12 21.89 37.87 5.74
N ASP A 13 21.42 36.76 6.34
CA ASP A 13 21.86 35.39 6.00
C ASP A 13 21.21 34.86 4.71
N GLY A 14 20.21 35.56 4.15
CA GLY A 14 19.57 35.19 2.88
C GLY A 14 18.62 33.99 2.93
N PHE A 15 18.36 33.41 4.11
CA PHE A 15 17.48 32.23 4.25
C PHE A 15 15.98 32.56 4.30
N THR A 16 15.60 33.83 4.34
CA THR A 16 14.20 34.27 4.49
C THR A 16 13.30 33.72 3.39
N ALA A 17 13.73 33.78 2.11
CA ALA A 17 12.91 33.32 0.99
C ALA A 17 12.66 31.81 1.04
N LEU A 18 13.70 31.02 1.31
CA LEU A 18 13.61 29.56 1.39
C LEU A 18 12.78 29.10 2.59
N ASN A 19 12.95 29.73 3.75
CA ASN A 19 12.11 29.47 4.91
C ASN A 19 10.64 29.85 4.66
N THR A 20 10.38 30.96 3.97
CA THR A 20 9.01 31.38 3.62
C THR A 20 8.32 30.36 2.70
N VAL A 21 9.01 29.89 1.66
CA VAL A 21 8.49 28.85 0.75
C VAL A 21 8.21 27.54 1.51
N SER A 22 9.12 27.15 2.42
CA SER A 22 8.94 25.97 3.26
C SER A 22 7.72 26.09 4.17
N THR A 23 7.50 27.26 4.78
CA THR A 23 6.33 27.53 5.61
C THR A 23 5.03 27.47 4.80
N ILE A 24 4.99 28.10 3.62
CA ILE A 24 3.81 28.03 2.73
C ILE A 24 3.50 26.58 2.37
N SER A 25 4.51 25.80 1.99
CA SER A 25 4.36 24.40 1.63
C SER A 25 3.90 23.55 2.81
N SER A 26 4.35 23.85 4.03
CA SER A 26 3.94 23.16 5.26
C SER A 26 2.47 23.42 5.59
N PHE A 27 1.98 24.66 5.40
CA PHE A 27 0.56 24.96 5.53
C PHE A 27 -0.28 24.27 4.46
N LEU A 28 0.18 24.22 3.21
CA LEU A 28 -0.48 23.48 2.14
C LEU A 28 -0.57 21.98 2.45
N LEU A 29 0.50 21.40 3.01
CA LEU A 29 0.51 20.00 3.47
C LEU A 29 -0.44 19.79 4.65
N GLY A 30 -0.53 20.74 5.58
CA GLY A 30 -1.53 20.70 6.65
C GLY A 30 -2.97 20.74 6.11
N LEU A 31 -3.23 21.63 5.13
CA LEU A 31 -4.53 21.76 4.48
C LEU A 31 -4.92 20.52 3.67
N SER A 32 -3.96 19.79 3.09
CA SER A 32 -4.25 18.55 2.35
C SER A 32 -4.79 17.43 3.25
N MET A 33 -4.60 17.52 4.57
CA MET A 33 -5.20 16.60 5.53
C MET A 33 -6.74 16.76 5.62
N LEU A 34 -7.29 17.94 5.31
CA LEU A 34 -8.73 18.19 5.35
C LEU A 34 -9.54 17.31 4.38
N PRO A 35 -9.24 17.27 3.05
CA PRO A 35 -9.95 16.38 2.14
C PRO A 35 -9.73 14.90 2.47
N PHE A 36 -8.56 14.51 3.00
CA PHE A 36 -8.30 13.15 3.47
C PHE A 36 -9.23 12.77 4.63
N LEU A 37 -9.29 13.58 5.69
CA LEU A 37 -10.17 13.34 6.83
C LEU A 37 -11.65 13.36 6.44
N TYR A 38 -12.04 14.28 5.56
CA TYR A 38 -13.39 14.32 5.03
C TYR A 38 -13.74 13.05 4.25
N ASN A 39 -12.82 12.55 3.42
CA ASN A 39 -13.03 11.31 2.67
C ASN A 39 -13.18 10.11 3.60
N VAL A 40 -12.34 9.99 4.63
CA VAL A 40 -12.44 8.92 5.65
C VAL A 40 -13.77 9.00 6.40
N TRP A 41 -14.17 10.19 6.86
CA TRP A 41 -15.44 10.36 7.57
C TRP A 41 -16.64 10.02 6.68
N LYS A 42 -16.65 10.51 5.44
CA LYS A 42 -17.73 10.26 4.49
C LYS A 42 -17.85 8.78 4.13
N THR A 43 -16.72 8.11 3.85
CA THR A 43 -16.71 6.69 3.49
C THR A 43 -17.02 5.78 4.68
N ALA A 44 -16.59 6.14 5.90
CA ALA A 44 -16.93 5.39 7.10
C ALA A 44 -18.43 5.46 7.45
N ARG A 45 -19.10 6.59 7.22
CA ARG A 45 -20.52 6.76 7.59
C ARG A 45 -21.51 6.44 6.45
N TYR A 46 -21.14 6.73 5.20
CA TYR A 46 -22.03 6.65 4.04
C TYR A 46 -21.46 5.77 2.91
N GLY A 47 -20.29 5.16 3.10
CA GLY A 47 -19.68 4.28 2.11
C GLY A 47 -20.57 3.06 1.84
N LYS A 48 -20.64 2.65 0.57
CA LYS A 48 -21.30 1.40 0.19
C LYS A 48 -20.43 0.24 0.69
N PRO A 49 -20.98 -0.73 1.44
CA PRO A 49 -20.22 -1.92 1.80
C PRO A 49 -19.83 -2.68 0.53
N VAL A 50 -18.59 -3.13 0.50
CA VAL A 50 -18.04 -3.96 -0.57
C VAL A 50 -18.52 -5.39 -0.33
N GLY A 51 -19.19 -6.01 -1.30
CA GLY A 51 -19.69 -7.39 -1.20
C GLY A 51 -18.74 -8.46 -1.74
N VAL A 52 -17.47 -8.11 -1.98
CA VAL A 52 -16.44 -8.99 -2.54
C VAL A 52 -15.26 -9.08 -1.56
N ASP A 53 -14.57 -10.22 -1.57
CA ASP A 53 -13.41 -10.48 -0.69
C ASP A 53 -12.21 -9.60 -1.05
N ASP A 54 -12.00 -9.35 -2.35
CA ASP A 54 -10.95 -8.46 -2.87
C ASP A 54 -11.55 -7.26 -3.66
N PRO A 55 -11.68 -6.07 -3.04
CA PRO A 55 -12.13 -4.86 -3.75
C PRO A 55 -11.16 -4.35 -4.83
N TRP A 56 -9.89 -4.75 -4.79
CA TRP A 56 -8.84 -4.26 -5.68
C TRP A 56 -8.49 -5.25 -6.81
N GLY A 57 -8.94 -6.50 -6.69
CA GLY A 57 -8.93 -7.56 -7.69
C GLY A 57 -7.62 -8.36 -7.83
N TYR A 58 -6.50 -7.81 -7.33
CA TYR A 58 -5.16 -8.40 -7.43
C TYR A 58 -4.43 -8.46 -6.07
N GLY A 59 -5.20 -8.56 -4.98
CA GLY A 59 -4.67 -8.75 -3.62
C GLY A 59 -3.87 -10.06 -3.50
N ARG A 60 -2.68 -10.00 -2.91
CA ARG A 60 -1.73 -11.14 -2.88
C ARG A 60 -1.72 -11.87 -1.54
N SER A 61 -1.62 -11.10 -0.46
CA SER A 61 -1.60 -11.56 0.93
C SER A 61 -2.94 -12.20 1.35
N LEU A 62 -2.90 -13.04 2.40
CA LEU A 62 -4.08 -13.74 2.93
C LEU A 62 -5.22 -12.81 3.38
N GLU A 63 -4.93 -11.54 3.65
CA GLU A 63 -5.94 -10.54 4.04
C GLU A 63 -6.99 -10.29 2.95
N TRP A 64 -6.69 -10.61 1.69
CA TRP A 64 -7.60 -10.50 0.55
C TRP A 64 -8.36 -11.78 0.23
N ALA A 65 -8.16 -12.85 1.01
CA ALA A 65 -8.90 -14.11 0.90
C ALA A 65 -10.05 -14.21 1.92
N THR A 66 -10.33 -13.15 2.67
CA THR A 66 -11.43 -13.08 3.64
C THR A 66 -12.45 -12.03 3.25
N SER A 67 -13.66 -12.13 3.81
CA SER A 67 -14.75 -11.21 3.49
C SER A 67 -14.45 -9.78 3.92
N CYS A 68 -15.02 -8.81 3.20
CA CYS A 68 -15.01 -7.39 3.58
C CYS A 68 -16.40 -6.99 4.11
N PRO A 69 -16.62 -6.71 5.41
CA PRO A 69 -15.66 -6.70 6.53
C PRO A 69 -15.29 -8.12 7.03
N PRO A 70 -14.11 -8.27 7.66
CA PRO A 70 -13.65 -9.58 8.14
C PRO A 70 -14.52 -10.08 9.31
N PRO A 71 -14.76 -11.40 9.40
CA PRO A 71 -15.50 -11.99 10.51
C PRO A 71 -14.69 -11.90 11.81
N ARG A 72 -15.35 -12.07 12.97
CA ARG A 72 -14.73 -11.90 14.30
C ARG A 72 -13.46 -12.76 14.52
N HIS A 73 -13.36 -13.90 13.85
CA HIS A 73 -12.22 -14.81 13.93
C HIS A 73 -11.39 -14.84 12.64
N ASN A 74 -11.34 -13.70 11.92
CA ASN A 74 -10.57 -13.40 10.72
C ASN A 74 -10.86 -14.25 9.47
N PHE A 75 -10.99 -15.57 9.57
CA PHE A 75 -11.17 -16.47 8.43
C PHE A 75 -12.34 -17.43 8.65
N LEU A 76 -13.15 -17.64 7.62
CA LEU A 76 -14.13 -18.73 7.58
C LEU A 76 -13.50 -20.03 7.06
N THR A 77 -12.66 -19.91 6.03
CA THR A 77 -11.91 -21.01 5.42
C THR A 77 -10.52 -20.54 5.03
N LEU A 78 -9.48 -21.32 5.33
CA LEU A 78 -8.10 -21.01 4.97
C LEU A 78 -7.77 -21.59 3.58
N PRO A 79 -7.36 -20.76 2.60
CA PRO A 79 -6.89 -21.25 1.32
C PRO A 79 -5.56 -21.99 1.47
N ARG A 80 -5.31 -22.95 0.56
CA ARG A 80 -4.06 -23.73 0.57
C ARG A 80 -2.88 -22.85 0.11
N ILE A 81 -1.94 -22.58 1.01
CA ILE A 81 -0.76 -21.76 0.74
C ILE A 81 0.24 -22.55 -0.12
N ARG A 82 0.49 -22.08 -1.34
CA ARG A 82 1.43 -22.69 -2.29
C ARG A 82 2.54 -21.73 -2.72
N SER A 83 2.36 -20.43 -2.50
CA SER A 83 3.29 -19.36 -2.84
C SER A 83 3.23 -18.24 -1.78
N GLU A 84 4.05 -17.20 -1.96
CA GLU A 84 3.98 -15.94 -1.22
C GLU A 84 2.71 -15.11 -1.48
N SER A 85 1.93 -15.46 -2.52
CA SER A 85 0.73 -14.74 -2.96
C SER A 85 -0.54 -15.62 -2.89
N PRO A 86 -0.90 -16.18 -1.73
CA PRO A 86 -1.96 -17.19 -1.62
C PRO A 86 -3.38 -16.71 -1.97
N ALA A 87 -3.71 -15.43 -1.80
CA ALA A 87 -5.02 -14.90 -2.24
C ALA A 87 -5.08 -14.75 -3.76
N PHE A 88 -3.97 -14.31 -4.37
CA PHE A 88 -3.86 -14.16 -5.81
C PHE A 88 -3.97 -15.52 -6.52
N ASP A 89 -3.27 -16.55 -6.02
CA ASP A 89 -3.34 -17.92 -6.58
C ASP A 89 -4.75 -18.52 -6.54
N LEU A 90 -5.55 -18.13 -5.55
CA LEU A 90 -6.94 -18.56 -5.42
C LEU A 90 -7.84 -17.89 -6.46
N HIS A 91 -7.66 -16.59 -6.69
CA HIS A 91 -8.49 -15.81 -7.61
C HIS A 91 -8.05 -15.92 -9.08
N HIS A 92 -6.77 -16.20 -9.34
CA HIS A 92 -6.15 -16.25 -10.67
C HIS A 92 -5.29 -17.52 -10.87
N PRO A 93 -5.92 -18.72 -10.90
CA PRO A 93 -5.19 -19.99 -10.92
C PRO A 93 -4.37 -20.19 -12.21
N ASP A 94 -4.82 -19.63 -13.34
CA ASP A 94 -4.14 -19.71 -14.63
C ASP A 94 -2.82 -18.93 -14.66
N ILE A 95 -2.75 -17.80 -13.95
CA ILE A 95 -1.55 -16.96 -13.86
C ILE A 95 -0.56 -17.60 -12.88
N ALA A 96 -1.04 -18.06 -11.73
CA ALA A 96 -0.21 -18.72 -10.72
C ALA A 96 0.49 -19.99 -11.26
N MET A 97 -0.22 -20.79 -12.08
CA MET A 97 0.38 -21.97 -12.71
C MET A 97 1.52 -21.61 -13.67
N ARG A 98 1.35 -20.55 -14.48
CA ARG A 98 2.38 -20.09 -15.42
C ARG A 98 3.61 -19.52 -14.72
N GLU A 99 3.43 -18.80 -13.62
CA GLU A 99 4.55 -18.36 -12.79
C GLU A 99 5.30 -19.57 -12.23
N GLN A 100 4.57 -20.55 -11.69
CA GLN A 100 5.18 -21.77 -11.14
C GLN A 100 5.94 -22.57 -12.19
N GLU A 101 5.42 -22.68 -13.41
CA GLU A 101 6.12 -23.27 -14.57
C GLU A 101 7.38 -22.48 -14.92
N GLY A 102 7.31 -21.15 -15.03
CA GLY A 102 8.47 -20.29 -15.31
C GLY A 102 9.58 -20.42 -14.25
N HIS A 103 9.23 -20.48 -12.97
CA HIS A 103 10.16 -20.70 -11.87
C HIS A 103 10.85 -22.07 -11.96
N THR A 104 10.10 -23.13 -12.27
CA THR A 104 10.68 -24.47 -12.43
C THR A 104 11.62 -24.56 -13.63
N VAL A 105 11.27 -23.94 -14.76
CA VAL A 105 12.12 -23.87 -15.96
C VAL A 105 13.38 -23.05 -15.71
N ALA A 106 13.30 -21.93 -14.99
CA ALA A 106 14.48 -21.13 -14.63
C ALA A 106 15.46 -21.92 -13.73
N ILE A 107 14.93 -22.63 -12.72
CA ILE A 107 15.76 -23.46 -11.82
C ILE A 107 16.40 -24.63 -12.58
N THR A 108 15.67 -25.26 -13.50
CA THR A 108 16.23 -26.38 -14.27
C THR A 108 17.28 -25.92 -15.28
N SER A 109 17.09 -24.72 -15.86
CA SER A 109 18.06 -24.12 -16.79
C SER A 109 19.37 -23.76 -16.10
N ASP A 110 19.32 -23.19 -14.89
CA ASP A 110 20.52 -22.83 -14.11
C ASP A 110 21.32 -24.07 -13.65
N ARG A 111 20.65 -25.21 -13.46
CA ARG A 111 21.29 -26.48 -13.08
C ARG A 111 21.91 -27.25 -14.25
N GLY A 112 21.44 -27.02 -15.49
CA GLY A 112 21.90 -27.74 -16.69
C GLY A 112 23.09 -27.11 -17.42
N GLY A 113 23.59 -25.97 -16.95
CA GLY A 113 24.66 -25.18 -17.57
C GLY A 113 26.06 -25.36 -16.98
N ARG A 114 26.32 -26.44 -16.22
CA ARG A 114 27.68 -26.83 -15.79
C ARG A 114 28.08 -28.18 -16.36
#